data_AF-A0A843DSW9-F1
#
_entry.id   AF-A0A843DSW9-F1
#
_cell.length_a   1.000
_cell.length_b   1.000
_cell.length_c   1.000
_cell.angle_alpha   90.00
_cell.angle_beta   90.00
_cell.angle_gamma   90.00
#
_symmetry.space_group_name_H-M   'P 1'
#
loop_
_entity.id
_entity.type
_entity.pdbx_description
1 polymer ?
#
loop_
_entity_poly.entity_id
_entity_poly.type
_entity_poly.pdbx_seq_one_letter_code
_entity_poly.pdbx_strand_id
1 'polypeptide(L)'
;MSLSCIPNTVTFLRLAGALMLPVFETMSISFLTCYLLCGITDAADGFLARHLHAESRFGAAFDGCADAVFFLISLMIFLSYFSFPLWVWAVFGGVFAVKTSALILRYKKSGVFGFSADRLNKTAGAVLFLFPFISLFAGVDITAGICGVFAAVSAVHELYLVKVL
;
A
#
# COMPACT_ATOMS: atom_id res chain seq x y z
N MET A 1 -25.52 13.78 14.70
CA MET A 1 -24.22 13.08 14.53
C MET A 1 -23.53 13.71 13.34
N SER A 2 -22.34 14.28 13.51
CA SER A 2 -21.67 14.97 12.40
C SER A 2 -21.23 13.95 11.34
N LEU A 3 -21.42 14.28 10.06
CA LEU A 3 -21.13 13.39 8.94
C LEU A 3 -19.65 12.94 8.88
N SER A 4 -18.75 13.66 9.57
CA SER A 4 -17.33 13.35 9.72
C SER A 4 -17.01 12.15 10.62
N CYS A 5 -17.98 11.61 11.38
CA CYS A 5 -17.73 10.43 12.22
C CYS A 5 -17.58 9.14 11.41
N ILE A 6 -18.26 9.03 10.26
CA ILE A 6 -18.32 7.79 9.48
C ILE A 6 -16.94 7.42 8.91
N PRO A 7 -16.20 8.32 8.22
CA PRO A 7 -14.86 8.00 7.71
C PRO A 7 -13.90 7.61 8.84
N ASN A 8 -13.94 8.34 9.97
CA ASN A 8 -13.08 8.06 11.11
C ASN A 8 -13.36 6.69 11.75
N THR A 9 -14.62 6.24 11.78
CA THR A 9 -14.97 4.89 12.25
C THR A 9 -14.40 3.81 11.33
N VAL A 10 -14.42 4.04 10.01
CA VAL A 10 -13.85 3.11 9.02
C VAL A 10 -12.32 3.03 9.18
N THR A 11 -11.63 4.16 9.34
CA THR A 11 -10.19 4.21 9.63
C THR A 11 -9.85 3.49 10.93
N PHE A 12 -10.66 3.67 11.98
CA PHE A 12 -10.48 2.96 13.26
C PHE A 12 -10.66 1.46 13.11
N LEU A 13 -11.65 1.01 12.33
CA LEU A 13 -11.87 -0.40 12.07
C LEU A 13 -10.68 -1.03 11.32
N ARG A 14 -10.12 -0.32 10.33
CA ARG A 14 -8.90 -0.75 9.63
C ARG A 14 -7.72 -0.87 10.57
N LEU A 15 -7.50 0.11 11.46
CA LEU A 15 -6.43 0.03 12.46
C LEU A 15 -6.63 -1.17 13.40
N ALA A 16 -7.84 -1.41 13.89
CA ALA A 16 -8.16 -2.57 14.71
C ALA A 16 -7.94 -3.89 13.96
N GLY A 17 -8.39 -3.97 12.69
CA GLY A 17 -8.18 -5.13 11.83
C GLY A 17 -6.69 -5.40 11.57
N ALA A 18 -5.91 -4.36 11.25
CA ALA A 18 -4.48 -4.44 11.07
C ALA A 18 -3.76 -5.01 12.31
N LEU A 19 -4.13 -4.56 13.51
CA LEU A 19 -3.58 -5.06 14.77
C LEU A 19 -4.03 -6.49 15.11
N MET A 20 -5.16 -6.94 14.57
CA MET A 20 -5.66 -8.32 14.72
C MET A 20 -5.02 -9.30 13.74
N LEU A 21 -4.44 -8.83 12.61
CA LEU A 21 -3.82 -9.71 11.61
C LEU A 21 -2.81 -10.73 12.17
N PRO A 22 -1.89 -10.38 13.09
CA PRO A 22 -0.92 -11.33 13.63
C PRO A 22 -1.54 -12.44 14.50
N VAL A 23 -2.79 -12.27 14.94
CA VAL A 23 -3.51 -13.26 15.76
C VAL A 23 -3.99 -14.43 14.92
N PHE A 24 -4.28 -14.18 13.63
CA PHE A 24 -4.72 -15.22 12.71
C PHE A 24 -3.54 -16.00 12.15
N GLU A 25 -3.74 -17.29 11.88
CA GLU A 25 -2.76 -18.09 11.15
C GLU A 25 -2.54 -17.50 9.76
N THR A 26 -1.28 -17.27 9.39
CA THR A 26 -0.94 -16.63 8.12
C THR A 26 -1.43 -17.46 6.93
N MET A 27 -2.02 -16.81 5.92
CA MET A 27 -2.68 -17.44 4.76
C MET A 27 -3.97 -18.24 5.07
N SER A 28 -4.47 -18.24 6.31
CA SER A 28 -5.80 -18.81 6.60
C SER A 28 -6.93 -17.98 5.98
N ILE A 29 -8.11 -18.59 5.85
CA ILE A 29 -9.31 -17.91 5.32
C ILE A 29 -9.66 -16.69 6.19
N SER A 30 -9.53 -16.79 7.51
CA SER A 30 -9.79 -15.67 8.44
C SER A 30 -8.78 -14.54 8.26
N PHE A 31 -7.49 -14.87 8.12
CA PHE A 31 -6.44 -13.89 7.81
C PHE A 31 -6.73 -13.15 6.50
N LEU A 32 -6.97 -13.89 5.41
CA LEU A 32 -7.21 -13.31 4.09
C LEU A 32 -8.47 -12.46 4.05
N THR A 33 -9.53 -12.90 4.74
CA THR A 33 -10.78 -12.12 4.85
C THR A 33 -10.54 -10.82 5.61
N CYS A 34 -9.84 -10.88 6.75
CA CYS A 34 -9.52 -9.68 7.53
C CYS A 34 -8.64 -8.71 6.74
N TYR A 35 -7.59 -9.24 6.08
CA TYR A 35 -6.69 -8.48 5.22
C TYR A 35 -7.43 -7.78 4.07
N LEU A 36 -8.32 -8.52 3.38
CA LEU A 36 -9.12 -7.98 2.28
C LEU A 36 -10.07 -6.88 2.76
N LEU A 37 -10.76 -7.12 3.89
CA LEU A 37 -11.66 -6.14 4.48
C LEU A 37 -10.91 -4.85 4.84
N CYS A 38 -9.71 -4.94 5.43
CA CYS A 38 -8.88 -3.77 5.75
C CYS A 38 -8.55 -2.95 4.49
N GLY A 39 -8.17 -3.59 3.39
CA GLY A 39 -7.88 -2.88 2.15
C GLY A 39 -9.12 -2.33 1.44
N ILE A 40 -10.26 -3.01 1.51
CA ILE A 40 -11.54 -2.48 0.98
C ILE A 40 -11.98 -1.26 1.79
N THR A 41 -11.81 -1.29 3.12
CA THR A 41 -12.19 -0.17 4.00
C THR A 41 -11.38 1.09 3.73
N ASP A 42 -10.10 0.97 3.37
CA ASP A 42 -9.25 2.09 2.91
C ASP A 42 -9.80 2.73 1.63
N ALA A 43 -10.08 1.93 0.60
CA ALA A 43 -10.66 2.49 -0.62
C ALA A 43 -12.04 3.14 -0.39
N ALA A 44 -12.82 2.61 0.57
CA ALA A 44 -14.15 3.08 0.90
C ALA A 44 -14.15 4.39 1.69
N ASP A 45 -13.23 4.60 2.65
CA ASP A 45 -13.22 5.82 3.46
C ASP A 45 -12.86 7.06 2.64
N GLY A 46 -11.89 6.94 1.72
CA GLY A 46 -11.50 8.01 0.81
C GLY A 46 -12.60 8.33 -0.20
N PHE A 47 -13.45 7.36 -0.55
CA PHE A 47 -14.64 7.58 -1.37
C PHE A 47 -15.75 8.29 -0.56
N LEU A 48 -16.02 7.83 0.66
CA LEU A 48 -17.04 8.42 1.55
C LEU A 48 -16.68 9.84 1.97
N ALA A 49 -15.42 10.12 2.29
CA ALA A 49 -14.97 11.45 2.68
C ALA A 49 -15.21 12.49 1.57
N ARG A 50 -14.94 12.10 0.32
CA ARG A 50 -15.18 12.93 -0.88
C ARG A 50 -16.67 13.12 -1.17
N HIS A 51 -17.47 12.06 -1.04
CA HIS A 51 -18.91 12.14 -1.30
C HIS A 51 -19.69 12.92 -0.24
N LEU A 52 -19.28 12.85 1.01
CA LEU A 52 -19.95 13.50 2.13
C LEU A 52 -19.39 14.90 2.42
N HIS A 53 -18.43 15.38 1.62
CA HIS A 53 -17.68 16.62 1.85
C HIS A 53 -17.15 16.73 3.29
N ALA A 54 -16.74 15.60 3.86
CA ALA A 54 -16.41 15.44 5.27
C ALA A 54 -14.90 15.33 5.51
N GLU A 55 -14.10 15.84 4.57
CA GLU A 55 -12.64 15.84 4.66
C GLU A 55 -12.18 16.71 5.84
N SER A 56 -11.37 16.12 6.72
CA SER A 56 -10.79 16.83 7.85
C SER A 56 -9.29 16.58 7.93
N ARG A 57 -8.51 17.57 8.37
CA ARG A 57 -7.06 17.42 8.57
C ARG A 57 -6.73 16.29 9.54
N PHE A 58 -7.54 16.14 10.59
CA PHE A 58 -7.39 15.05 11.55
C PHE A 58 -7.65 13.69 10.91
N GLY A 59 -8.76 13.55 10.17
CA GLY A 59 -9.10 12.30 9.47
C GLY A 59 -8.01 11.91 8.48
N ALA A 60 -7.51 12.84 7.68
CA ALA A 60 -6.43 12.57 6.72
C ALA A 60 -5.11 12.14 7.40
N ALA A 61 -4.77 12.74 8.55
CA ALA A 61 -3.59 12.32 9.31
C ALA A 61 -3.78 10.95 9.97
N PHE A 62 -4.98 10.67 10.49
CA PHE A 62 -5.32 9.39 11.11
C PHE A 62 -5.36 8.25 10.09
N ASP A 63 -5.90 8.52 8.90
CA ASP A 63 -5.91 7.64 7.74
C ASP A 63 -4.50 7.23 7.34
N GLY A 64 -3.61 8.20 7.13
CA GLY A 64 -2.20 7.92 6.81
C GLY A 64 -1.47 7.12 7.91
N CYS A 65 -1.81 7.31 9.18
CA CYS A 65 -1.28 6.49 10.27
C CYS A 65 -1.80 5.05 10.21
N ALA A 66 -3.11 4.86 9.99
CA ALA A 66 -3.73 3.53 9.89
C ALA A 66 -3.17 2.75 8.70
N ASP A 67 -2.97 3.41 7.56
CA ASP A 67 -2.33 2.83 6.37
C ASP A 67 -0.90 2.40 6.63
N ALA A 68 -0.10 3.26 7.28
CA ALA A 68 1.28 2.93 7.61
C ALA A 68 1.35 1.70 8.53
N VAL A 69 0.47 1.63 9.54
CA VAL A 69 0.39 0.47 10.45
C VAL A 69 -0.02 -0.79 9.71
N PHE A 70 -1.07 -0.73 8.89
CA PHE A 70 -1.52 -1.87 8.09
C PHE A 70 -0.44 -2.37 7.14
N PHE A 71 0.23 -1.46 6.43
CA PHE A 71 1.33 -1.78 5.53
C PHE A 71 2.49 -2.43 6.26
N LEU A 72 2.96 -1.85 7.38
CA LEU A 72 4.09 -2.37 8.14
C LEU A 72 3.79 -3.75 8.73
N ILE A 73 2.63 -3.95 9.34
CA ILE A 73 2.24 -5.25 9.90
C ILE A 73 2.16 -6.31 8.80
N SER A 74 1.48 -5.99 7.69
CA SER A 74 1.35 -6.91 6.56
C SER A 74 2.72 -7.27 5.98
N LEU A 75 3.60 -6.29 5.82
CA LEU A 75 4.97 -6.49 5.34
C LEU A 75 5.77 -7.40 6.27
N MET A 76 5.72 -7.17 7.59
CA MET A 76 6.42 -8.01 8.56
C MET A 76 5.92 -9.45 8.56
N ILE A 77 4.59 -9.65 8.47
CA ILE A 77 3.99 -10.99 8.39
C ILE A 77 4.46 -11.70 7.12
N PHE A 78 4.38 -11.06 5.95
CA PHE A 78 4.76 -11.69 4.69
C PHE A 78 6.27 -11.95 4.57
N LEU A 79 7.11 -11.05 5.06
CA LEU A 79 8.57 -11.27 5.10
C LEU A 79 8.97 -12.41 6.02
N SER A 80 8.21 -12.65 7.10
CA SER A 80 8.47 -13.75 8.03
C SER A 80 7.90 -15.08 7.54
N TYR A 81 6.80 -15.05 6.79
CA TYR A 81 6.11 -16.23 6.29
C TYR A 81 6.72 -16.77 4.99
N PHE A 82 7.08 -15.89 4.06
CA PHE A 82 7.62 -16.28 2.76
C PHE A 82 9.15 -16.24 2.75
N SER A 83 9.77 -17.32 2.29
CA SER A 83 11.20 -17.35 2.00
C SER A 83 11.44 -16.84 0.58
N PHE A 84 11.83 -15.57 0.45
CA PHE A 84 12.08 -14.96 -0.85
C PHE A 84 13.50 -15.27 -1.37
N PRO A 85 13.65 -15.72 -2.63
CA PRO A 85 14.96 -15.92 -3.23
C PRO A 85 15.67 -14.58 -3.49
N LEU A 86 16.99 -14.64 -3.65
CA LEU A 86 17.85 -13.46 -3.73
C LEU A 86 17.50 -12.52 -4.91
N TRP A 87 16.95 -13.06 -6.00
CA TRP A 87 16.51 -12.24 -7.13
C TRP A 87 15.32 -11.33 -6.77
N VAL A 88 14.41 -11.76 -5.89
CA VAL A 88 13.27 -10.95 -5.43
C VAL A 88 13.81 -9.75 -4.65
N TRP A 89 14.73 -10.00 -3.72
CA TRP A 89 15.39 -8.94 -2.96
C TRP A 89 16.11 -7.93 -3.86
N ALA A 90 16.80 -8.41 -4.90
CA ALA A 90 17.47 -7.53 -5.87
C ALA A 90 16.47 -6.64 -6.64
N VAL A 91 15.35 -7.21 -7.10
CA VAL A 91 14.32 -6.47 -7.83
C VAL A 91 13.65 -5.43 -6.93
N PHE A 92 13.14 -5.84 -5.77
CA PHE A 92 12.45 -4.92 -4.86
C PHE A 92 13.39 -3.88 -4.24
N GLY A 93 14.63 -4.25 -3.94
CA GLY A 93 15.67 -3.32 -3.50
C GLY A 93 16.00 -2.28 -4.58
N GLY A 94 16.11 -2.71 -5.84
CA GLY A 94 16.30 -1.81 -6.98
C GLY A 94 15.12 -0.85 -7.16
N VAL A 95 13.89 -1.35 -7.12
CA VAL A 95 12.67 -0.54 -7.19
C VAL A 95 12.63 0.49 -6.05
N PHE A 96 12.93 0.07 -4.82
CA PHE A 96 12.98 0.96 -3.66
C PHE A 96 14.02 2.06 -3.83
N ALA A 97 15.22 1.73 -4.31
CA ALA A 97 16.27 2.70 -4.58
C ALA A 97 15.85 3.73 -5.64
N VAL A 98 15.23 3.27 -6.74
CA VAL A 98 14.74 4.16 -7.80
C VAL A 98 13.63 5.08 -7.26
N LYS A 99 12.62 4.55 -6.57
CA LYS A 99 11.53 5.38 -5.99
C LYS A 99 12.06 6.40 -4.97
N THR A 100 12.99 6.00 -4.12
CA THR A 100 13.63 6.92 -3.16
C THR A 100 14.41 8.01 -3.88
N SER A 101 15.16 7.67 -4.93
CA SER A 101 15.88 8.67 -5.73
C SER A 101 14.94 9.66 -6.43
N ALA A 102 13.83 9.17 -7.00
CA ALA A 102 12.81 10.01 -7.62
C ALA A 102 12.18 10.97 -6.59
N LEU A 103 11.86 10.47 -5.39
CA LEU A 103 11.32 11.28 -4.29
C LEU A 103 12.28 12.40 -3.86
N ILE A 104 13.58 12.10 -3.71
CA ILE A 104 14.60 13.09 -3.35
C ILE A 104 14.76 14.14 -4.44
N LEU A 105 14.82 13.72 -5.72
CA LEU A 105 14.94 14.63 -6.85
C LEU A 105 13.71 15.53 -6.99
N ARG A 106 12.51 14.99 -6.74
CA ARG A 106 11.27 15.76 -6.73
C ARG A 106 11.29 16.83 -5.66
N TYR A 107 11.66 16.45 -4.43
CA TYR A 107 11.77 17.38 -3.32
C TYR A 107 12.74 18.52 -3.63
N LYS A 108 13.89 18.22 -4.24
CA LYS A 108 14.87 19.26 -4.64
C LYS A 108 14.35 20.21 -5.72
N LYS A 109 13.51 19.74 -6.64
CA LYS A 109 12.99 20.55 -7.75
C LYS A 109 11.77 21.38 -7.38
N SER A 110 10.78 20.77 -6.73
CA SER A 110 9.48 21.41 -6.47
C SER A 110 9.28 21.84 -5.01
N GLY A 111 10.19 21.44 -4.10
CA GLY A 111 10.01 21.64 -2.66
C GLY A 111 8.91 20.76 -2.04
N VAL A 112 8.23 19.94 -2.84
CA VAL A 112 7.13 19.08 -2.38
C VAL A 112 7.64 17.68 -2.10
N PHE A 113 7.43 17.22 -0.88
CA PHE A 113 7.71 15.85 -0.47
C PHE A 113 6.50 14.96 -0.75
N GLY A 114 6.69 13.90 -1.53
CA GLY A 114 5.66 12.91 -1.82
C GLY A 114 5.81 12.30 -3.20
N PHE A 115 5.09 11.23 -3.47
CA PHE A 115 4.99 10.64 -4.81
C PHE A 115 3.95 11.37 -5.65
N SER A 116 4.09 11.29 -6.97
CA SER A 116 3.09 11.77 -7.91
C SER A 116 1.84 10.90 -7.76
N ALA A 117 0.65 11.52 -7.76
CA ALA A 117 -0.63 10.81 -7.67
C ALA A 117 -0.99 10.08 -8.99
N ASP A 118 0.01 9.48 -9.63
CA ASP A 118 -0.07 8.88 -10.93
C ASP A 118 -0.77 7.51 -10.90
N ARG A 119 -1.44 7.17 -12.01
CA ARG A 119 -2.20 5.93 -12.12
C ARG A 119 -1.30 4.70 -12.02
N LEU A 120 -0.05 4.76 -12.49
CA LEU A 120 0.85 3.61 -12.45
C LEU A 120 1.30 3.26 -11.02
N ASN A 121 1.48 4.27 -10.17
CA ASN A 121 1.80 4.04 -8.76
C ASN A 121 0.62 3.39 -8.03
N LYS A 122 -0.62 3.83 -8.33
CA LYS A 122 -1.84 3.20 -7.79
C LYS A 122 -2.00 1.76 -8.26
N THR A 123 -1.77 1.47 -9.54
CA THR A 123 -1.85 0.09 -10.05
C THR A 123 -0.79 -0.81 -9.45
N ALA A 124 0.45 -0.33 -9.28
CA ALA A 124 1.51 -1.11 -8.65
C ALA A 124 1.16 -1.42 -7.17
N GLY A 125 0.60 -0.46 -6.45
CA GLY A 125 0.09 -0.66 -5.09
C GLY A 125 -1.03 -1.70 -5.04
N ALA A 126 -2.00 -1.63 -5.95
CA ALA A 126 -3.10 -2.60 -6.03
C ALA A 126 -2.61 -4.03 -6.34
N VAL A 127 -1.65 -4.17 -7.26
CA VAL A 127 -1.04 -5.48 -7.58
C VAL A 127 -0.28 -6.04 -6.39
N LEU A 128 0.45 -5.19 -5.64
CA LEU A 128 1.13 -5.59 -4.40
C LEU A 128 0.14 -5.97 -3.29
N PHE A 129 -0.98 -5.25 -3.16
CA PHE A 129 -2.04 -5.60 -2.22
C PHE A 129 -2.67 -6.96 -2.54
N LEU A 130 -2.80 -7.32 -3.83
CA LEU A 130 -3.31 -8.62 -4.25
C LEU A 130 -2.30 -9.77 -4.14
N PHE A 131 -1.05 -9.48 -3.75
CA PHE A 131 0.02 -10.48 -3.59
C PHE A 131 -0.41 -11.77 -2.88
N PRO A 132 -1.00 -11.74 -1.67
CA PRO A 132 -1.34 -12.98 -0.96
C PRO A 132 -2.43 -13.80 -1.66
N PHE A 133 -3.26 -13.19 -2.52
CA PHE A 133 -4.29 -13.93 -3.27
C PHE A 133 -3.71 -14.58 -4.52
N ILE A 134 -2.84 -13.87 -5.24
CA ILE A 134 -2.19 -14.39 -6.46
C ILE A 134 -1.23 -15.52 -6.09
N SER A 135 -0.53 -15.41 -4.95
CA SER A 135 0.43 -16.43 -4.49
C SER A 135 -0.22 -17.78 -4.16
N LEU A 136 -1.52 -17.82 -3.81
CA LEU A 136 -2.27 -19.07 -3.61
C LEU A 136 -2.40 -19.90 -4.90
N PHE A 137 -2.43 -19.25 -6.07
CA PHE A 137 -2.64 -19.91 -7.35
C PHE A 137 -1.37 -20.05 -8.18
N ALA A 138 -0.55 -19.00 -8.22
CA ALA A 138 0.64 -18.92 -9.06
C ALA A 138 1.94 -19.24 -8.30
N GLY A 139 1.89 -19.35 -6.98
CA GLY A 139 3.08 -19.47 -6.14
C GLY A 139 3.81 -18.14 -5.93
N VAL A 140 4.73 -18.14 -4.97
CA VAL A 140 5.41 -16.94 -4.48
C VAL A 140 6.33 -16.32 -5.55
N ASP A 141 7.08 -17.14 -6.27
CA ASP A 141 8.06 -16.67 -7.25
C ASP A 141 7.41 -15.95 -8.43
N ILE A 142 6.38 -16.55 -9.04
CA ILE A 142 5.66 -15.94 -10.15
C ILE A 142 4.97 -14.65 -9.69
N THR A 143 4.33 -14.68 -8.52
CA THR A 143 3.67 -13.51 -7.95
C THR A 143 4.65 -12.37 -7.69
N ALA A 144 5.81 -12.66 -7.09
CA ALA A 144 6.87 -11.68 -6.87
C ALA A 144 7.40 -11.11 -8.19
N GLY A 145 7.49 -11.92 -9.24
CA GLY A 145 7.87 -11.48 -10.58
C GLY A 145 6.85 -10.48 -11.16
N ILE A 146 5.56 -10.81 -11.09
CA ILE A 146 4.46 -9.92 -11.53
C ILE A 146 4.52 -8.60 -10.77
N CYS A 147 4.55 -8.64 -9.44
CA CYS A 147 4.64 -7.45 -8.60
C CYS A 147 5.89 -6.63 -8.91
N GLY A 148 7.04 -7.29 -9.10
CA GLY A 148 8.30 -6.65 -9.44
C GLY A 148 8.25 -5.88 -10.77
N VAL A 149 7.65 -6.46 -11.81
CA VAL A 149 7.47 -5.78 -13.11
C VAL A 149 6.63 -4.53 -12.96
N PHE A 150 5.45 -4.62 -12.35
CA PHE A 150 4.58 -3.45 -12.15
C PHE A 150 5.26 -2.37 -11.28
N ALA A 151 5.97 -2.79 -10.23
CA ALA A 151 6.67 -1.86 -9.35
C ALA A 151 7.85 -1.17 -10.05
N ALA A 152 8.59 -1.89 -10.92
CA ALA A 152 9.67 -1.33 -11.73
C ALA A 152 9.17 -0.34 -12.77
N VAL A 153 8.11 -0.68 -13.52
CA VAL A 153 7.47 0.23 -14.48
C VAL A 153 6.99 1.50 -13.78
N SER A 154 6.33 1.36 -12.63
CA SER A 154 5.91 2.49 -11.80
C SER A 154 7.10 3.35 -11.35
N ALA A 155 8.21 2.75 -10.93
CA ALA A 155 9.39 3.48 -10.45
C ALA A 155 10.07 4.27 -11.58
N VAL A 156 10.20 3.69 -12.77
CA VAL A 156 10.76 4.37 -13.95
C VAL A 156 9.85 5.53 -14.38
N HIS A 157 8.53 5.34 -14.36
CA HIS A 157 7.59 6.40 -14.70
C HIS A 157 7.67 7.57 -13.72
N GLU A 158 7.77 7.30 -12.42
CA GLU A 158 7.94 8.36 -11.40
C GLU A 158 9.21 9.17 -11.66
N LEU A 159 10.33 8.51 -11.99
CA LEU A 159 11.58 9.20 -12.33
C LEU A 159 11.45 10.06 -13.60
N TYR A 160 10.68 9.59 -14.59
CA TYR A 160 10.38 10.38 -15.79
C TYR A 160 9.58 11.64 -15.46
N LEU A 161 8.53 11.53 -14.62
CA LEU A 161 7.74 12.68 -14.18
C LEU A 161 8.61 13.73 -13.49
N VAL A 162 9.56 13.30 -12.66
CA VAL A 162 10.49 14.22 -11.97
C VAL A 162 11.44 14.93 -12.94
N LYS A 163 11.79 14.33 -14.08
CA LYS A 163 12.58 15.01 -15.12
C LYS A 163 11.80 16.14 -15.79
N VAL A 164 10.49 15.98 -15.96
CA VAL A 164 9.60 16.94 -16.64
C VAL A 164 9.19 18.12 -15.73
N LEU A 165 9.32 17.98 -14.41
CA LEU A 165 9.21 19.08 -13.43
C LEU A 165 10.37 20.06 -13.54
#